data_AF-A0A399EPB3-F1
#
_entry.id   AF-A0A399EPB3-F1
#
_cell.length_a   1.000
_cell.length_b   1.000
_cell.length_c   1.000
_cell.angle_alpha   90.00
_cell.angle_beta   90.00
_cell.angle_gamma   90.00
#
_symmetry.space_group_name_H-M   'P 1'
#
loop_
_entity.id
_entity.type
_entity.pdbx_description
1 polymer ?
#
loop_
_entity_poly.entity_id
_entity_poly.type
_entity_poly.pdbx_seq_one_letter_code
_entity_poly.pdbx_strand_id
1 'polypeptide(L)'
;MAPAEAVGKFKEAVSLLEAARPGSERDGLMALAYLRLAQLHKRLGNHSEAERVFMLGYSYARTSREERVRRFAEKLREELEGKGMENES
;
A
#
# COMPACT_ATOMS: atom_id res chain seq x y z
N MET A 1 11.63 -12.15 -6.77
CA MET A 1 10.73 -11.41 -7.68
C MET A 1 11.25 -10.00 -7.84
N ALA A 2 11.42 -9.54 -9.08
CA ALA A 2 11.85 -8.16 -9.31
C ALA A 2 10.74 -7.16 -8.91
N PRO A 3 11.06 -5.94 -8.47
CA PRO A 3 10.04 -4.97 -8.08
C PRO A 3 9.00 -4.70 -9.19
N ALA A 4 9.41 -4.63 -10.45
CA ALA A 4 8.50 -4.43 -11.57
C ALA A 4 7.52 -5.61 -11.77
N GLU A 5 7.98 -6.84 -11.60
CA GLU A 5 7.15 -8.05 -11.67
C GLU A 5 6.12 -8.07 -10.52
N ALA A 6 6.55 -7.69 -9.31
CA ALA A 6 5.67 -7.58 -8.16
C ALA A 6 4.60 -6.50 -8.36
N VAL A 7 4.92 -5.36 -9.00
CA VAL A 7 3.92 -4.34 -9.36
C VAL A 7 2.82 -4.95 -10.22
N GLY A 8 3.18 -5.73 -11.23
CA GLY A 8 2.21 -6.43 -12.08
C GLY A 8 1.27 -7.33 -11.27
N LYS A 9 1.83 -8.13 -10.36
CA LYS A 9 1.06 -9.06 -9.51
C LYS A 9 0.13 -8.34 -8.54
N PHE A 10 0.55 -7.24 -7.94
CA PHE A 10 -0.33 -6.47 -7.06
C PHE A 10 -1.41 -5.70 -7.82
N LYS A 11 -1.15 -5.24 -9.05
CA LYS A 11 -2.20 -4.68 -9.92
C LYS A 11 -3.26 -5.73 -10.26
N GLU A 12 -2.83 -6.94 -10.60
CA GLU A 12 -3.72 -8.08 -10.84
C GLU A 12 -4.58 -8.39 -9.59
N ALA A 13 -3.97 -8.40 -8.40
CA ALA A 13 -4.70 -8.59 -7.14
C ALA A 13 -5.73 -7.48 -6.87
N VAL A 14 -5.39 -6.22 -7.12
CA VAL A 14 -6.32 -5.08 -7.01
C VAL A 14 -7.52 -5.29 -7.95
N SER A 15 -7.29 -5.64 -9.21
CA SER A 15 -8.38 -5.88 -10.17
C SER A 15 -9.30 -7.02 -9.75
N LEU A 16 -8.76 -8.10 -9.17
CA LEU A 16 -9.57 -9.19 -8.63
C LEU A 16 -10.41 -8.74 -7.42
N LEU A 17 -9.83 -7.93 -6.53
CA LEU A 17 -10.53 -7.38 -5.36
C LEU A 17 -11.58 -6.33 -5.76
N GLU A 18 -11.38 -5.61 -6.86
CA GLU A 18 -12.36 -4.67 -7.42
C GLU A 18 -13.61 -5.39 -7.93
N ALA A 19 -13.45 -6.59 -8.48
CA ALA A 19 -14.56 -7.44 -8.91
C ALA A 19 -15.30 -8.14 -7.76
N ALA A 20 -14.70 -8.20 -6.56
CA ALA A 20 -15.32 -8.80 -5.38
C ALA A 20 -16.32 -7.86 -4.70
N ARG A 21 -17.32 -8.43 -4.02
CA ARG A 21 -18.28 -7.64 -3.23
C ARG A 21 -17.55 -6.86 -2.13
N PRO A 22 -17.89 -5.57 -1.90
CA PRO A 22 -17.34 -4.80 -0.79
C PRO A 22 -17.57 -5.49 0.56
N GLY A 23 -16.60 -5.38 1.45
CA GLY A 23 -16.62 -6.02 2.77
C GLY A 23 -15.30 -5.82 3.49
N SER A 24 -15.30 -5.97 4.82
CA SER A 24 -14.13 -5.63 5.65
C SER A 24 -12.87 -6.41 5.28
N GLU A 25 -13.01 -7.70 4.95
CA GLU A 25 -11.89 -8.54 4.52
C GLU A 25 -11.35 -8.09 3.16
N ARG A 26 -12.23 -7.90 2.18
CA ARG A 26 -11.89 -7.38 0.84
C ARG A 26 -11.20 -6.03 0.94
N ASP A 27 -11.70 -5.12 1.77
CA ASP A 27 -11.14 -3.79 1.94
C ASP A 27 -9.78 -3.82 2.66
N GLY A 28 -9.59 -4.73 3.63
CA GLY A 28 -8.29 -4.97 4.25
C GLY A 28 -7.24 -5.50 3.25
N LEU A 29 -7.63 -6.42 2.37
CA LEU A 29 -6.79 -6.91 1.29
C LEU A 29 -6.50 -5.81 0.25
N MET A 30 -7.50 -4.99 -0.07
CA MET A 30 -7.36 -3.85 -0.98
C MET A 30 -6.36 -2.83 -0.44
N ALA A 31 -6.49 -2.46 0.84
CA ALA A 31 -5.55 -1.61 1.54
C ALA A 31 -4.12 -2.17 1.46
N LEU A 32 -3.93 -3.45 1.81
CA LEU A 32 -2.63 -4.09 1.78
C LEU A 32 -2.01 -4.07 0.36
N ALA A 33 -2.80 -4.39 -0.67
CA ALA A 33 -2.31 -4.40 -2.05
C ALA A 33 -1.85 -3.02 -2.52
N TYR A 34 -2.64 -1.96 -2.25
CA TYR A 34 -2.27 -0.59 -2.57
C TYR A 34 -1.03 -0.10 -1.81
N LEU A 35 -0.91 -0.41 -0.52
CA LEU A 35 0.27 -0.04 0.28
C LEU A 35 1.53 -0.77 -0.19
N ARG A 36 1.42 -2.02 -0.64
CA ARG A 36 2.54 -2.75 -1.26
C ARG A 36 2.92 -2.17 -2.61
N LEU A 37 1.95 -1.74 -3.43
CA LEU A 37 2.23 -0.99 -4.66
C LEU A 37 2.99 0.31 -4.35
N ALA A 38 2.61 1.03 -3.29
CA ALA A 38 3.30 2.26 -2.91
C ALA A 38 4.77 2.01 -2.56
N GLN A 39 5.06 0.98 -1.75
CA GLN A 39 6.44 0.57 -1.45
C GLN A 39 7.23 0.18 -2.70
N LEU A 40 6.59 -0.53 -3.64
CA LEU A 40 7.24 -0.95 -4.88
C LEU A 40 7.55 0.24 -5.78
N HIS A 41 6.60 1.15 -5.96
CA HIS A 41 6.80 2.37 -6.73
C HIS A 41 7.88 3.26 -6.13
N LYS A 42 7.94 3.39 -4.80
CA LYS A 42 9.04 4.08 -4.10
C LYS A 42 10.39 3.45 -4.44
N ARG A 43 10.52 2.12 -4.34
CA ARG A 43 11.77 1.40 -4.67
C ARG A 43 12.18 1.53 -6.13
N LEU A 44 11.23 1.76 -7.03
CA LEU A 44 11.47 1.99 -8.45
C LEU A 44 11.75 3.45 -8.79
N GLY A 45 11.75 4.38 -7.81
CA GLY A 45 11.92 5.82 -8.03
C GLY A 45 10.67 6.52 -8.58
N ASN A 46 9.54 5.82 -8.68
CA ASN A 46 8.28 6.36 -9.20
C ASN A 46 7.51 7.07 -8.07
N HIS A 47 8.06 8.15 -7.54
CA HIS A 47 7.55 8.83 -6.34
C HIS A 47 6.09 9.30 -6.46
N SER A 48 5.70 9.92 -7.58
CA SER A 48 4.33 10.38 -7.80
C SER A 48 3.32 9.23 -7.78
N GLU A 49 3.68 8.10 -8.37
CA GLU A 49 2.81 6.92 -8.37
C GLU A 49 2.75 6.29 -6.98
N ALA A 50 3.88 6.25 -6.26
CA ALA A 50 3.94 5.77 -4.89
C ALA A 50 3.00 6.55 -3.97
N GLU A 51 2.99 7.88 -4.05
CA GLU A 51 2.09 8.75 -3.31
C GLU A 51 0.62 8.50 -3.68
N ARG A 52 0.33 8.44 -4.98
CA ARG A 52 -1.03 8.20 -5.49
C ARG A 52 -1.62 6.90 -4.94
N VAL A 53 -0.90 5.78 -5.06
CA VAL A 53 -1.40 4.48 -4.57
C VAL A 53 -1.35 4.39 -3.05
N PHE A 54 -0.44 5.09 -2.38
CA PHE A 54 -0.41 5.19 -0.93
C PHE A 54 -1.71 5.82 -0.39
N MET A 55 -2.17 6.94 -0.97
CA MET A 55 -3.41 7.59 -0.55
C MET A 55 -4.63 6.66 -0.65
N LEU A 56 -4.71 5.86 -1.72
CA LEU A 56 -5.76 4.86 -1.89
C LEU A 56 -5.68 3.79 -0.80
N GLY A 57 -4.50 3.20 -0.60
CA GLY A 57 -4.28 2.17 0.41
C GLY A 57 -4.54 2.64 1.83
N TYR A 58 -4.13 3.87 2.15
CA TYR A 58 -4.36 4.51 3.45
C TYR A 58 -5.84 4.75 3.73
N SER A 59 -6.61 5.17 2.71
CA SER A 59 -8.06 5.34 2.83
C SER A 59 -8.75 4.03 3.20
N TYR A 60 -8.44 2.94 2.48
CA TYR A 60 -8.96 1.61 2.80
C TYR A 60 -8.46 1.10 4.15
N ALA A 61 -7.20 1.35 4.53
CA ALA A 61 -6.65 0.91 5.81
C ALA A 61 -7.39 1.57 7.00
N ARG A 62 -7.76 2.84 6.85
CA ARG A 62 -8.50 3.60 7.86
C ARG A 62 -9.93 3.07 8.06
N THR A 63 -10.59 2.62 6.99
CA THR A 63 -11.96 2.09 7.05
C THR A 63 -12.00 0.59 7.34
N SER A 64 -10.93 -0.14 6.99
CA SER A 64 -10.76 -1.53 7.38
C SER A 64 -10.59 -1.63 8.90
N ARG A 65 -11.26 -2.59 9.53
CA ARG A 65 -11.05 -2.89 10.96
C ARG A 65 -9.78 -3.74 11.20
N GLU A 66 -8.86 -3.74 10.24
CA GLU A 66 -7.65 -4.57 10.23
C GLU A 66 -6.45 -3.82 10.80
N GLU A 67 -6.23 -3.97 12.10
CA GLU A 67 -5.18 -3.27 12.86
C GLU A 67 -3.77 -3.43 12.27
N ARG A 68 -3.46 -4.63 11.73
CA ARG A 68 -2.15 -4.88 11.09
C ARG A 68 -1.94 -4.02 9.85
N VAL A 69 -2.99 -3.81 9.05
CA VAL A 69 -2.91 -3.02 7.82
C VAL A 69 -2.83 -1.53 8.15
N ARG A 70 -3.56 -1.08 9.20
CA ARG A 70 -3.44 0.28 9.72
C ARG A 70 -2.01 0.60 10.17
N ARG A 71 -1.40 -0.24 11.01
CA ARG A 71 0.00 -0.02 11.45
C ARG A 71 0.97 0.00 10.28
N PHE A 72 0.73 -0.83 9.28
CA PHE A 72 1.54 -0.83 8.06
C PHE A 72 1.40 0.49 7.28
N ALA A 73 0.19 1.02 7.16
CA ALA A 73 -0.07 2.31 6.52
C ALA A 73 0.63 3.47 7.24
N GLU A 74 0.60 3.49 8.58
CA GLU A 74 1.28 4.49 9.41
C GLU A 74 2.79 4.49 9.20
N LYS A 75 3.42 3.31 9.32
CA LYS A 75 4.87 3.16 9.10
C LYS A 75 5.27 3.60 7.69
N LEU A 76 4.49 3.21 6.69
CA LEU A 76 4.76 3.60 5.31
C LEU A 76 4.61 5.11 5.09
N ARG A 77 3.67 5.77 5.79
CA ARG A 77 3.55 7.23 5.77
C ARG A 77 4.85 7.89 6.25
N GLU A 78 5.36 7.45 7.39
CA GLU A 78 6.61 7.97 7.97
C GLU A 78 7.80 7.78 7.02
N GLU A 79 7.87 6.62 6.36
CA GLU A 79 8.89 6.32 5.34
C GLU A 79 8.76 7.20 4.07
N LEU A 80 7.55 7.58 3.67
CA LEU A 80 7.30 8.40 2.48
C LEU A 80 7.48 9.90 2.77
N GLU A 81 7.12 10.35 3.97
CA GLU A 81 7.33 11.72 4.44
C GLU A 81 8.80 12.01 4.80
N GLY A 82 9.69 11.02 4.69
CA GLY A 82 11.13 11.18 4.97
C GLY A 82 11.50 11.15 6.47
N LYS A 83 10.53 10.96 7.37
CA LYS A 83 10.76 10.91 8.83
C LYS A 83 11.28 9.56 9.33
N GLY A 84 11.26 8.53 8.48
CA GLY A 84 11.71 7.18 8.83
C GLY A 84 13.23 6.95 8.84
N MET A 85 14.06 7.95 8.53
CA MET A 85 15.53 7.82 8.45
C MET A 85 16.32 8.49 9.59
N GLU A 86 15.66 9.13 10.55
CA GLU A 86 16.35 9.87 11.63
C GLU A 86 16.61 9.04 12.91
N ASN A 87 16.14 7.78 12.99
CA ASN A 87 16.20 6.97 14.21
C ASN A 87 17.10 5.72 14.12
N GLU A 88 18.10 5.70 13.23
CA GLU A 88 19.14 4.66 13.23
C GLU A 88 20.54 5.31 13.05
N SER A 89 20.97 6.08 14.05
CA SER A 89 22.37 6.54 14.22
C SER A 89 22.82 6.35 15.65
#